data_AF-A0A9P3K814-F1
#
_entry.id   AF-A0A9P3K814-F1
#
_cell.length_a   1.000
_cell.length_b   1.000
_cell.length_c   1.000
_cell.angle_alpha   90.00
_cell.angle_beta   90.00
_cell.angle_gamma   90.00
#
_symmetry.space_group_name_H-M   'P 1'
#
loop_
_entity.id
_entity.type
_entity.pdbx_description
1 polymer ?
#
loop_
_entity_poly.entity_id
_entity_poly.type
_entity_poly.pdbx_seq_one_letter_code
_entity_poly.pdbx_strand_id
1 'polypeptide(L)'
;MRNPLEDFIRLIAQHHPSNRCRNGASVLLRLLPLAWPLSAIGEEEEGKGQGSRKELGALRINKTALAGAKICGADLPSGTWDQCKSKIKDRRGYSCGLWLLFHSLSVRVGPEQGGWCVSAMRDFVTVFFGCSKCRDHFLQMAEQLHIDKVKTSKDSALWVWRAHNLVNQRLEKEEAEAGGKRGDPEHPKRQWPTLFLCPLCAQDDAMATADSAEAASDPDLSWDLEYVHSFLYNFYNEPEGSGGSGAGEGAEGESIGAGGGAGRVEMVGRREGGGGGMVMGGLVLMLLVCFCGCATVRRSMLRSHPSRRRKLRSKHKWGGTYGLHQV
;
A
#
# COMPACT_ATOMS: atom_id res chain seq x y z
N MET A 1 -2.36 -25.71 -9.50
CA MET A 1 -1.18 -24.84 -9.74
C MET A 1 -1.39 -23.81 -10.86
N ARG A 2 -2.06 -24.12 -11.98
CA ARG A 2 -2.26 -23.15 -13.07
C ARG A 2 -3.23 -22.01 -12.71
N ASN A 3 -4.38 -22.30 -12.10
CA ASN A 3 -5.42 -21.28 -11.86
C ASN A 3 -4.91 -20.04 -11.11
N PRO A 4 -4.10 -20.16 -10.03
CA PRO A 4 -3.51 -19.00 -9.38
C PRO A 4 -2.66 -18.10 -10.30
N LEU A 5 -1.93 -18.70 -11.24
CA LEU A 5 -1.17 -17.94 -12.24
C LEU A 5 -2.11 -17.26 -13.24
N GLU A 6 -3.11 -18.00 -13.72
CA GLU A 6 -4.09 -17.49 -14.68
C GLU A 6 -4.87 -16.29 -14.12
N ASP A 7 -5.38 -16.39 -12.89
CA ASP A 7 -6.13 -15.33 -12.22
C ASP A 7 -5.26 -14.10 -11.97
N PHE A 8 -4.00 -14.30 -11.58
CA PHE A 8 -3.07 -13.18 -11.41
C PHE A 8 -2.73 -12.49 -12.73
N ILE A 9 -2.54 -13.25 -13.82
CA ILE A 9 -2.33 -12.65 -15.15
C ILE A 9 -3.60 -11.95 -15.64
N ARG A 10 -4.81 -12.47 -15.34
CA ARG A 10 -6.08 -11.77 -15.61
C ARG A 10 -6.17 -10.44 -14.87
N LEU A 11 -5.77 -10.40 -13.60
CA LEU A 11 -5.69 -9.16 -12.82
C LEU A 11 -4.76 -8.13 -13.48
N ILE A 12 -3.57 -8.56 -13.92
CA ILE A 12 -2.62 -7.70 -14.67
C ILE A 12 -3.23 -7.24 -16.00
N ALA A 13 -3.81 -8.16 -16.78
CA ALA A 13 -4.39 -7.88 -18.09
C ALA A 13 -5.49 -6.82 -18.03
N GLN A 14 -6.27 -6.80 -16.96
CA GLN A 14 -7.39 -5.87 -16.79
C GLN A 14 -6.98 -4.55 -16.14
N HIS A 15 -6.06 -4.55 -15.17
CA HIS A 15 -5.87 -3.40 -14.27
C HIS A 15 -4.45 -2.85 -14.18
N HIS A 16 -3.45 -3.45 -14.85
CA HIS A 16 -2.09 -2.92 -14.82
C HIS A 16 -2.06 -1.48 -15.38
N PRO A 17 -1.37 -0.50 -14.77
CA PRO A 17 -1.35 0.89 -15.24
C PRO A 17 -0.89 1.04 -16.70
N SER A 18 0.15 0.31 -17.08
CA SER A 18 0.71 0.33 -18.42
C SER A 18 -0.10 -0.47 -19.46
N ASN A 19 -0.55 0.19 -20.53
CA ASN A 19 -1.29 -0.45 -21.64
C ASN A 19 -0.51 -1.61 -22.28
N ARG A 20 0.80 -1.46 -22.49
CA ARG A 20 1.67 -2.51 -23.04
C ARG A 20 1.69 -3.77 -22.18
N CYS A 21 1.72 -3.61 -20.86
CA CYS A 21 1.67 -4.74 -19.92
C CYS A 21 0.30 -5.42 -19.91
N ARG A 22 -0.79 -4.65 -19.99
CA ARG A 22 -2.15 -5.22 -20.13
C ARG A 22 -2.29 -6.06 -21.41
N ASN A 23 -1.77 -5.54 -22.52
CA ASN A 23 -1.80 -6.22 -23.81
C ASN A 23 -0.96 -7.52 -23.79
N GLY A 24 0.27 -7.48 -23.30
CA GLY A 24 1.11 -8.68 -23.26
C GLY A 24 0.65 -9.71 -22.22
N ALA A 25 0.06 -9.29 -21.10
CA ALA A 25 -0.63 -10.20 -20.18
C ALA A 25 -1.84 -10.89 -20.87
N SER A 26 -2.62 -10.14 -21.66
CA SER A 26 -3.73 -10.70 -22.45
C SER A 26 -3.24 -11.71 -23.50
N VAL A 27 -2.07 -11.47 -24.11
CA VAL A 27 -1.43 -12.44 -25.01
C VAL A 27 -1.02 -13.71 -24.24
N LEU A 28 -0.40 -13.55 -23.07
CA LEU A 28 0.00 -14.68 -22.23
C LEU A 28 -1.20 -15.52 -21.79
N LEU A 29 -2.35 -14.91 -21.47
CA LEU A 29 -3.58 -15.65 -21.15
C LEU A 29 -4.06 -16.53 -22.31
N ARG A 30 -3.98 -16.04 -23.55
CA ARG A 30 -4.32 -16.84 -24.73
C ARG A 30 -3.32 -17.97 -24.99
N LEU A 31 -2.06 -17.77 -24.64
CA LEU A 31 -1.01 -18.79 -24.76
C LEU A 31 -1.09 -19.86 -23.66
N LEU A 32 -1.59 -19.51 -22.47
CA LEU A 32 -1.53 -20.37 -21.29
C LEU A 32 -2.18 -21.76 -21.48
N PRO A 33 -3.35 -21.93 -22.12
CA PRO A 33 -3.91 -23.26 -22.39
C PRO A 33 -3.06 -24.14 -23.30
N LEU A 34 -2.31 -23.53 -24.24
CA LEU A 34 -1.43 -24.24 -25.17
C LEU A 34 -0.11 -24.62 -24.49
N ALA A 35 0.45 -23.71 -23.70
CA ALA A 35 1.73 -23.91 -23.02
C ALA A 35 1.60 -24.68 -21.70
N TRP A 36 0.41 -24.70 -21.09
CA TRP A 36 0.10 -25.40 -19.84
C TRP A 36 -1.35 -25.93 -19.85
N PRO A 37 -1.63 -27.02 -20.60
CA PRO A 37 -2.97 -27.61 -20.69
C PRO A 37 -3.48 -28.10 -19.34
N LEU A 38 -4.80 -28.05 -19.09
CA LEU A 38 -5.37 -28.62 -17.86
C LEU A 38 -5.21 -30.15 -17.81
N SER A 39 -5.21 -30.83 -18.96
CA SER A 39 -4.87 -32.26 -19.08
C SER A 39 -3.39 -32.58 -18.79
N ALA A 40 -2.55 -31.57 -18.53
CA ALA A 40 -1.22 -31.73 -17.95
C ALA A 40 -1.26 -31.84 -16.41
N ILE A 41 -2.39 -31.48 -15.81
CA ILE A 41 -2.68 -31.51 -14.38
C ILE A 41 -3.59 -32.73 -14.22
N GLY A 42 -2.98 -33.93 -14.17
CA GLY A 42 -3.71 -35.19 -14.25
C GLY A 42 -4.95 -35.22 -13.35
N GLU A 43 -6.12 -35.43 -13.97
CA GLU A 43 -7.28 -35.95 -13.26
C GLU A 43 -7.00 -37.43 -13.00
N GLU A 44 -7.00 -37.83 -11.74
CA GLU A 44 -7.06 -39.24 -11.36
C GLU A 44 -8.43 -39.77 -11.78
N GLU A 45 -8.55 -40.30 -12.99
CA GLU A 45 -9.59 -41.29 -13.24
C GLU A 45 -9.15 -42.63 -12.64
N GLU A 46 -9.95 -43.16 -11.72
CA GLU A 46 -9.87 -44.54 -11.23
C GLU A 46 -10.17 -45.54 -12.37
N GLY A 47 -9.22 -45.68 -13.29
CA GLY A 47 -9.26 -46.64 -14.39
C GLY A 47 -8.12 -47.63 -14.27
N LYS A 48 -8.45 -48.89 -13.97
CA LYS A 48 -7.50 -50.03 -13.94
C LYS A 48 -6.76 -50.14 -15.29
N GLY A 49 -5.52 -49.67 -15.32
CA GLY A 49 -4.63 -49.82 -16.48
C GLY A 49 -3.17 -49.84 -16.04
N GLN A 50 -2.58 -51.03 -16.03
CA GLN A 50 -1.19 -51.28 -15.65
C GLN A 50 -0.26 -50.90 -16.81
N GLY A 51 -0.06 -49.59 -17.00
CA GLY A 51 0.87 -49.01 -17.98
C GLY A 51 1.86 -48.07 -17.26
N SER A 52 3.14 -48.13 -17.66
CA SER A 52 4.28 -47.45 -17.05
C SER A 52 3.98 -46.04 -16.51
N ARG A 53 3.86 -45.95 -15.18
CA ARG A 53 3.48 -44.77 -14.39
C ARG A 53 4.54 -43.64 -14.40
N LYS A 54 5.65 -43.78 -15.14
CA LYS A 54 6.79 -42.84 -15.10
C LYS A 54 6.90 -41.87 -16.29
N GLU A 55 6.18 -42.09 -17.40
CA GLU A 55 6.35 -41.26 -18.61
C GLU A 55 5.13 -40.38 -18.99
N LEU A 56 3.95 -40.61 -18.43
CA LEU A 56 2.74 -39.88 -18.86
C LEU A 56 2.53 -38.51 -18.16
N GLY A 57 3.28 -38.22 -17.09
CA GLY A 57 3.11 -37.00 -16.28
C GLY A 57 4.17 -35.92 -16.49
N ALA A 58 5.23 -36.17 -17.27
CA ALA A 58 6.45 -35.36 -17.24
C ALA A 58 6.61 -34.34 -18.40
N LEU A 59 5.67 -34.26 -19.36
CA LEU A 59 5.93 -33.53 -20.62
C LEU A 59 4.74 -32.73 -21.19
N ARG A 60 4.18 -31.76 -20.43
CA ARG A 60 3.15 -30.87 -21.02
C ARG A 60 3.22 -29.40 -20.65
N ILE A 61 4.20 -28.96 -19.85
CA ILE A 61 4.43 -27.53 -19.62
C ILE A 61 5.55 -27.06 -20.55
N ASN A 62 5.20 -26.24 -21.54
CA ASN A 62 6.18 -25.55 -22.37
C ASN A 62 6.76 -24.35 -21.61
N LYS A 63 7.71 -24.64 -20.72
CA LYS A 63 8.38 -23.61 -19.89
C LYS A 63 9.09 -22.55 -20.74
N THR A 64 9.64 -22.92 -21.89
CA THR A 64 10.32 -21.99 -22.80
C THR A 64 9.35 -20.97 -23.37
N ALA A 65 8.16 -21.41 -23.79
CA ALA A 65 7.12 -20.50 -24.27
C ALA A 65 6.65 -19.53 -23.18
N LEU A 66 6.47 -20.02 -21.94
CA LEU A 66 6.08 -19.18 -20.80
C LEU A 66 7.20 -18.21 -20.39
N ALA A 67 8.46 -18.66 -20.34
CA ALA A 67 9.60 -17.81 -20.00
C ALA A 67 9.91 -16.78 -21.09
N GLY A 68 9.59 -17.09 -22.35
CA GLY A 68 9.70 -16.18 -23.48
C GLY A 68 8.64 -15.08 -23.50
N ALA A 69 7.54 -15.23 -22.75
CA ALA A 69 6.46 -14.26 -22.73
C ALA A 69 6.89 -12.95 -22.07
N LYS A 70 7.09 -11.91 -22.88
CA LYS A 70 7.38 -10.55 -22.42
C LYS A 70 6.06 -9.83 -22.14
N ILE A 71 5.52 -9.98 -20.92
CA ILE A 71 4.22 -9.39 -20.51
C ILE A 71 4.16 -7.90 -20.82
N CYS A 72 5.26 -7.18 -20.60
CA CYS A 72 5.33 -5.76 -20.91
C CYS A 72 6.10 -5.47 -22.21
N GLY A 73 6.49 -6.43 -23.03
CA GLY A 73 7.29 -6.21 -24.26
C GLY A 73 8.81 -6.29 -24.03
N ALA A 74 9.56 -6.37 -25.13
CA ALA A 74 11.00 -6.69 -25.14
C ALA A 74 11.90 -5.51 -24.72
N ASP A 75 11.42 -4.27 -24.88
CA ASP A 75 12.23 -3.06 -24.67
C ASP A 75 12.37 -2.66 -23.19
N LEU A 76 11.74 -3.40 -22.25
CA LEU A 76 11.99 -3.17 -20.83
C LEU A 76 13.22 -3.94 -20.38
N PRO A 77 14.21 -3.25 -19.76
CA PRO A 77 15.38 -3.92 -19.24
C PRO A 77 14.95 -4.92 -18.16
N SER A 78 15.27 -6.19 -18.42
CA SER A 78 15.03 -7.27 -17.46
C SER A 78 16.12 -7.24 -16.38
N GLY A 79 15.72 -7.32 -15.12
CA GLY A 79 16.67 -7.40 -13.99
C GLY A 79 17.23 -6.06 -13.50
N THR A 80 16.79 -4.92 -14.06
CA THR A 80 17.14 -3.59 -13.54
C THR A 80 16.01 -3.04 -12.68
N TRP A 81 16.36 -2.49 -11.52
CA TRP A 81 15.43 -1.82 -10.61
C TRP A 81 15.74 -0.33 -10.58
N ASP A 82 14.70 0.49 -10.57
CA ASP A 82 14.80 1.93 -10.32
C ASP A 82 14.40 2.23 -8.87
N GLN A 83 13.13 2.58 -8.60
CA GLN A 83 12.63 2.86 -7.24
C GLN A 83 12.79 1.69 -6.24
N CYS A 84 12.96 0.46 -6.73
CA CYS A 84 13.19 -0.75 -5.93
C CYS A 84 14.65 -1.19 -5.85
N LYS A 85 15.59 -0.36 -6.36
CA LYS A 85 17.02 -0.63 -6.30
C LYS A 85 17.54 -0.54 -4.87
N SER A 86 18.52 -1.38 -4.56
CA SER A 86 19.34 -1.28 -3.35
C SER A 86 20.80 -1.22 -3.75
N LYS A 87 21.62 -0.53 -2.95
CA LYS A 87 23.09 -0.61 -3.05
C LYS A 87 23.63 -1.93 -2.51
N ILE A 88 22.83 -2.66 -1.71
CA ILE A 88 23.22 -3.93 -1.11
C ILE A 88 22.62 -5.07 -1.92
N LYS A 89 23.49 -6.01 -2.32
CA LYS A 89 23.08 -7.20 -3.06
C LYS A 89 21.98 -7.97 -2.32
N ASP A 90 21.02 -8.49 -3.08
CA ASP A 90 19.91 -9.32 -2.60
C ASP A 90 18.94 -8.61 -1.62
N ARG A 91 18.99 -7.27 -1.52
CA ARG A 91 17.97 -6.45 -0.84
C ARG A 91 17.01 -5.81 -1.84
N ARG A 92 15.78 -5.58 -1.38
CA ARG A 92 14.69 -4.95 -2.15
C ARG A 92 14.40 -5.71 -3.45
N GLY A 93 14.51 -5.05 -4.61
CA GLY A 93 14.32 -5.68 -5.92
C GLY A 93 12.93 -6.30 -6.09
N TYR A 94 12.88 -7.60 -6.36
CA TYR A 94 11.66 -8.33 -6.72
C TYR A 94 10.53 -8.16 -5.69
N SER A 95 10.82 -8.30 -4.40
CA SER A 95 9.79 -8.18 -3.36
C SER A 95 9.21 -6.77 -3.27
N CYS A 96 10.06 -5.73 -3.43
CA CYS A 96 9.61 -4.35 -3.53
C CYS A 96 8.74 -4.12 -4.77
N GLY A 97 9.18 -4.61 -5.93
CA GLY A 97 8.43 -4.46 -7.18
C GLY A 97 7.08 -5.19 -7.13
N LEU A 98 7.01 -6.34 -6.48
CA LEU A 98 5.75 -7.09 -6.31
C LEU A 98 4.77 -6.32 -5.41
N TRP A 99 5.24 -5.72 -4.31
CA TRP A 99 4.38 -4.85 -3.49
C TRP A 99 3.88 -3.63 -4.26
N LEU A 100 4.73 -2.96 -5.03
CA LEU A 100 4.31 -1.84 -5.89
C LEU A 100 3.24 -2.28 -6.90
N LEU A 101 3.40 -3.46 -7.50
CA LEU A 101 2.41 -4.02 -8.41
C LEU A 101 1.09 -4.32 -7.70
N PHE A 102 1.13 -4.93 -6.51
CA PHE A 102 -0.08 -5.21 -5.73
C PHE A 102 -0.84 -3.93 -5.38
N HIS A 103 -0.14 -2.91 -4.87
CA HIS A 103 -0.73 -1.59 -4.60
C HIS A 103 -1.32 -0.94 -5.85
N SER A 104 -0.60 -1.01 -6.97
CA SER A 104 -1.06 -0.42 -8.23
C SER A 104 -2.33 -1.11 -8.77
N LEU A 105 -2.44 -2.42 -8.61
CA LEU A 105 -3.61 -3.19 -9.04
C LEU A 105 -4.80 -2.95 -8.11
N SER A 106 -4.60 -2.91 -6.78
CA SER A 106 -5.68 -2.80 -5.80
C SER A 106 -6.45 -1.48 -5.90
N VAL A 107 -5.80 -0.38 -6.23
CA VAL A 107 -6.47 0.92 -6.45
C VAL A 107 -7.18 1.04 -7.81
N ARG A 108 -6.98 0.07 -8.73
CA ARG A 108 -7.47 0.11 -10.12
C ARG A 108 -8.54 -0.93 -10.46
N VAL A 109 -8.84 -1.86 -9.55
CA VAL A 109 -9.93 -2.82 -9.75
C VAL A 109 -11.29 -2.13 -9.72
N GLY A 110 -12.28 -2.73 -10.38
CA GLY A 110 -13.65 -2.23 -10.37
C GLY A 110 -14.27 -2.19 -8.96
N PRO A 111 -15.37 -1.43 -8.76
CA PRO A 111 -15.94 -1.17 -7.44
C PRO A 111 -16.21 -2.41 -6.59
N GLU A 112 -16.61 -3.53 -7.19
CA GLU A 112 -16.97 -4.79 -6.51
C GLU A 112 -15.91 -5.89 -6.69
N GLN A 113 -14.75 -5.58 -7.28
CA GLN A 113 -13.71 -6.54 -7.61
C GLN A 113 -12.64 -6.71 -6.52
N GLY A 114 -12.82 -6.09 -5.36
CA GLY A 114 -11.82 -6.07 -4.29
C GLY A 114 -11.47 -7.46 -3.75
N GLY A 115 -12.49 -8.30 -3.49
CA GLY A 115 -12.27 -9.66 -2.99
C GLY A 115 -11.52 -10.56 -3.99
N TRP A 116 -11.85 -10.44 -5.28
CA TRP A 116 -11.14 -11.14 -6.36
C TRP A 116 -9.68 -10.68 -6.46
N CYS A 117 -9.44 -9.37 -6.36
CA CYS A 117 -8.11 -8.76 -6.40
C CYS A 117 -7.17 -9.37 -5.34
N VAL A 118 -7.56 -9.31 -4.07
CA VAL A 118 -6.71 -9.81 -2.97
C VAL A 118 -6.58 -11.34 -2.98
N SER A 119 -7.61 -12.07 -3.43
CA SER A 119 -7.55 -13.53 -3.57
C SER A 119 -6.57 -13.96 -4.65
N ALA A 120 -6.58 -13.30 -5.82
CA ALA A 120 -5.64 -13.58 -6.90
C ALA A 120 -4.18 -13.30 -6.47
N MET A 121 -3.95 -12.23 -5.70
CA MET A 121 -2.63 -11.93 -5.12
C MET A 121 -2.20 -13.02 -4.12
N ARG A 122 -3.09 -13.38 -3.18
CA ARG A 122 -2.82 -14.44 -2.20
C ARG A 122 -2.47 -15.74 -2.89
N ASP A 123 -3.28 -16.19 -3.84
CA ASP A 123 -3.10 -17.48 -4.49
C ASP A 123 -1.82 -17.51 -5.34
N PHE A 124 -1.46 -16.39 -5.98
CA PHE A 124 -0.17 -16.23 -6.63
C PHE A 124 0.98 -16.37 -5.63
N VAL A 125 0.92 -15.69 -4.48
CA VAL A 125 1.94 -15.78 -3.44
C VAL A 125 2.06 -17.20 -2.88
N THR A 126 0.94 -17.88 -2.66
CA THR A 126 0.88 -19.27 -2.18
C THR A 126 1.69 -20.22 -3.07
N VAL A 127 1.60 -20.06 -4.38
CA VAL A 127 2.17 -21.04 -5.33
C VAL A 127 3.53 -20.60 -5.89
N PHE A 128 3.73 -19.31 -6.15
CA PHE A 128 4.85 -18.83 -6.97
C PHE A 128 5.86 -17.96 -6.22
N PHE A 129 5.59 -17.55 -4.98
CA PHE A 129 6.55 -16.75 -4.23
C PHE A 129 7.71 -17.60 -3.69
N GLY A 130 8.94 -17.26 -4.06
CA GLY A 130 10.11 -18.11 -3.82
C GLY A 130 10.55 -18.24 -2.35
N CYS A 131 10.28 -17.24 -1.51
CA CYS A 131 10.63 -17.29 -0.09
C CYS A 131 9.52 -17.98 0.71
N SER A 132 9.77 -19.22 1.18
CA SER A 132 8.80 -20.00 1.95
C SER A 132 8.37 -19.31 3.24
N LYS A 133 9.32 -18.88 4.07
CA LYS A 133 9.03 -18.16 5.33
C LYS A 133 8.21 -16.89 5.09
N CYS A 134 8.53 -16.15 4.04
CA CYS A 134 7.81 -14.93 3.68
C CYS A 134 6.36 -15.22 3.25
N ARG A 135 6.16 -16.31 2.50
CA ARG A 135 4.83 -16.79 2.11
C ARG A 135 4.02 -17.21 3.34
N ASP A 136 4.61 -17.98 4.26
CA ASP A 136 3.90 -18.43 5.46
C ASP A 136 3.43 -17.24 6.30
N HIS A 137 4.31 -16.24 6.49
CA HIS A 137 3.93 -14.96 7.10
C HIS A 137 2.82 -14.22 6.34
N PHE A 138 2.84 -14.24 4.99
CA PHE A 138 1.81 -13.59 4.19
C PHE A 138 0.45 -14.27 4.35
N LEU A 139 0.41 -15.61 4.39
CA LEU A 139 -0.83 -16.37 4.55
C LEU A 139 -1.43 -16.18 5.95
N GLN A 140 -0.60 -16.23 6.99
CA GLN A 140 -1.03 -15.90 8.35
C GLN A 140 -1.64 -14.50 8.43
N MET A 141 -0.96 -13.52 7.83
CA MET A 141 -1.44 -12.15 7.78
C MET A 141 -2.75 -12.01 7.00
N ALA A 142 -2.93 -12.81 5.94
CA ALA A 142 -4.16 -12.77 5.16
C ALA A 142 -5.39 -13.24 5.95
N GLU A 143 -5.21 -14.25 6.81
CA GLU A 143 -6.23 -14.70 7.75
C GLU A 143 -6.47 -13.66 8.85
N GLN A 144 -5.39 -13.13 9.45
CA GLN A 144 -5.46 -12.11 10.50
C GLN A 144 -6.20 -10.85 10.06
N LEU A 145 -6.01 -10.41 8.81
CA LEU A 145 -6.66 -9.24 8.23
C LEU A 145 -8.03 -9.54 7.59
N HIS A 146 -8.61 -10.72 7.85
CA HIS A 146 -9.93 -11.12 7.34
C HIS A 146 -10.09 -10.88 5.83
N ILE A 147 -9.21 -11.48 5.02
CA ILE A 147 -9.24 -11.35 3.55
C ILE A 147 -10.62 -11.69 2.94
N ASP A 148 -11.40 -12.55 3.60
CA ASP A 148 -12.77 -12.94 3.23
C ASP A 148 -13.79 -11.79 3.32
N LYS A 149 -13.49 -10.74 4.10
CA LYS A 149 -14.33 -9.54 4.26
C LYS A 149 -14.06 -8.47 3.21
N VAL A 150 -12.99 -8.59 2.41
CA VAL A 150 -12.69 -7.62 1.35
C VAL A 150 -13.72 -7.76 0.21
N LYS A 151 -14.45 -6.68 -0.10
CA LYS A 151 -15.45 -6.68 -1.18
C LYS A 151 -15.15 -5.61 -2.22
N THR A 152 -14.88 -4.39 -1.78
CA THR A 152 -14.78 -3.24 -2.67
C THR A 152 -13.35 -2.94 -3.11
N SER A 153 -13.18 -2.14 -4.18
CA SER A 153 -11.86 -1.62 -4.57
C SER A 153 -11.16 -0.92 -3.40
N LYS A 154 -11.88 -0.06 -2.67
CA LYS A 154 -11.39 0.61 -1.47
C LYS A 154 -10.92 -0.38 -0.39
N ASP A 155 -11.71 -1.42 -0.13
CA ASP A 155 -11.32 -2.46 0.83
C ASP A 155 -10.01 -3.12 0.42
N SER A 156 -9.84 -3.43 -0.87
CA SER A 156 -8.62 -4.07 -1.37
C SER A 156 -7.40 -3.16 -1.28
N ALA A 157 -7.54 -1.87 -1.57
CA ALA A 157 -6.47 -0.89 -1.42
C ALA A 157 -6.02 -0.79 0.04
N LEU A 158 -6.97 -0.63 0.97
CA LEU A 158 -6.70 -0.57 2.40
C LEU A 158 -6.16 -1.89 2.95
N TRP A 159 -6.65 -3.05 2.48
CA TRP A 159 -6.15 -4.35 2.91
C TRP A 159 -4.68 -4.56 2.51
N VAL A 160 -4.30 -4.24 1.27
CA VAL A 160 -2.91 -4.36 0.80
C VAL A 160 -2.00 -3.41 1.58
N TRP A 161 -2.48 -2.21 1.91
CA TRP A 161 -1.80 -1.25 2.77
C TRP A 161 -1.59 -1.76 4.20
N ARG A 162 -2.63 -2.24 4.89
CA ARG A 162 -2.51 -2.85 6.21
C ARG A 162 -1.53 -4.01 6.22
N ALA A 163 -1.67 -4.90 5.24
CA ALA A 163 -0.79 -6.05 5.08
C ALA A 163 0.68 -5.60 4.97
N HIS A 164 0.96 -4.62 4.13
CA HIS A 164 2.33 -4.13 3.96
C HIS A 164 2.87 -3.46 5.25
N ASN A 165 2.03 -2.72 5.98
CA ASN A 165 2.42 -2.11 7.25
C ASN A 165 2.64 -3.10 8.39
N LEU A 166 1.89 -4.21 8.45
CA LEU A 166 2.18 -5.31 9.36
C LEU A 166 3.53 -5.96 9.05
N VAL A 167 3.85 -6.15 7.76
CA VAL A 167 5.16 -6.63 7.34
C VAL A 167 6.27 -5.64 7.73
N ASN A 168 6.06 -4.34 7.50
CA ASN A 168 7.03 -3.31 7.89
C ASN A 168 7.28 -3.29 9.39
N GLN A 169 6.23 -3.34 10.21
CA GLN A 169 6.36 -3.36 11.67
C GLN A 169 7.15 -4.58 12.16
N ARG A 170 6.87 -5.77 11.62
CA ARG A 170 7.61 -6.99 11.98
C ARG A 170 9.07 -6.89 11.56
N LEU A 171 9.32 -6.50 10.30
CA LEU A 171 10.68 -6.43 9.76
C LEU A 171 11.51 -5.35 10.44
N GLU A 172 10.93 -4.21 10.83
CA GLU A 172 11.60 -3.18 11.62
C GLU A 172 12.17 -3.76 12.93
N LYS A 173 11.35 -4.53 13.66
CA LYS A 173 11.76 -5.22 14.89
C LYS A 173 12.85 -6.26 14.62
N GLU A 174 12.63 -7.17 13.66
CA GLU A 174 13.61 -8.22 13.32
C GLU A 174 14.95 -7.63 12.84
N GLU A 175 14.93 -6.53 12.08
CA GLU A 175 16.12 -5.86 11.60
C GLU A 175 16.86 -5.15 12.74
N ALA A 176 16.13 -4.49 13.66
CA ALA A 176 16.71 -3.87 14.85
C ALA A 176 17.35 -4.90 15.79
N GLU A 177 16.68 -6.01 16.06
CA GLU A 177 17.20 -7.13 16.87
C GLU A 177 18.46 -7.77 16.26
N ALA A 178 18.54 -7.78 14.92
CA ALA A 178 19.73 -8.22 14.19
C ALA A 178 20.83 -7.13 14.08
N GLY A 179 20.71 -6.03 14.83
CA GLY A 179 21.66 -4.92 14.83
C GLY A 179 21.70 -4.15 13.51
N GLY A 180 20.59 -4.06 12.80
CA GLY A 180 20.44 -3.36 11.51
C GLY A 180 21.07 -4.08 10.32
N LYS A 181 21.81 -5.18 10.53
CA LYS A 181 22.57 -5.88 9.47
C LYS A 181 21.69 -6.58 8.45
N ARG A 182 20.43 -6.84 8.78
CA ARG A 182 19.45 -7.50 7.89
C ARG A 182 18.56 -6.52 7.12
N GLY A 183 18.59 -5.24 7.45
CA GLY A 183 17.86 -4.19 6.74
C GLY A 183 18.66 -3.52 5.64
N ASP A 184 17.98 -2.75 4.80
CA ASP A 184 18.61 -1.78 3.92
C ASP A 184 18.65 -0.41 4.63
N PRO A 185 19.82 0.11 5.01
CA PRO A 185 19.92 1.36 5.76
C PRO A 185 19.36 2.58 5.04
N GLU A 186 19.36 2.58 3.70
CA GLU A 186 18.79 3.68 2.90
C GLU A 186 17.26 3.59 2.79
N HIS A 187 16.68 2.44 3.18
CA HIS A 187 15.25 2.17 3.09
C HIS A 187 14.73 1.48 4.37
N PRO A 188 14.84 2.15 5.55
CA PRO A 188 14.42 1.58 6.81
C PRO A 188 12.93 1.27 6.83
N LYS A 189 12.55 0.15 7.45
CA LYS A 189 11.15 -0.23 7.64
C LYS A 189 10.50 0.70 8.66
N ARG A 190 9.29 1.14 8.34
CA ARG A 190 8.47 2.04 9.16
C ARG A 190 7.03 1.96 8.71
N GLN A 191 6.12 2.42 9.55
CA GLN A 191 4.75 2.66 9.13
C GLN A 191 4.71 3.68 7.97
N TRP A 192 3.89 3.39 6.97
CA TRP A 192 3.75 4.18 5.74
C TRP A 192 2.27 4.48 5.44
N PRO A 193 1.90 5.67 4.95
CA PRO A 193 2.76 6.82 4.72
C PRO A 193 3.31 7.42 6.01
N THR A 194 4.41 8.15 5.89
CA THR A 194 4.90 8.97 7.00
C THR A 194 4.05 10.22 7.13
N LEU A 195 4.05 10.89 8.29
CA LEU A 195 3.38 12.19 8.46
C LEU A 195 3.85 13.23 7.43
N PHE A 196 5.10 13.14 6.99
CA PHE A 196 5.62 14.02 5.94
C PHE A 196 4.93 13.77 4.58
N LEU A 197 4.65 12.50 4.25
CA LEU A 197 3.99 12.12 3.00
C LEU A 197 2.48 12.34 3.03
N CYS A 198 1.84 12.12 4.19
CA CYS A 198 0.42 12.34 4.36
C CYS A 198 0.11 12.81 5.79
N PRO A 199 0.13 14.13 6.05
CA PRO A 199 -0.16 14.68 7.37
C PRO A 199 -1.58 14.35 7.86
N LEU A 200 -2.53 14.25 6.93
CA LEU A 200 -3.96 13.97 7.22
C LEU A 200 -4.26 12.48 7.42
N CYS A 201 -3.31 11.59 7.14
CA CYS A 201 -3.54 10.15 7.26
C CYS A 201 -3.48 9.66 8.70
N ALA A 202 -2.81 10.38 9.61
CA ALA A 202 -2.76 10.02 11.01
C ALA A 202 -3.84 10.75 11.80
N GLN A 203 -4.45 10.08 12.77
CA GLN A 203 -5.39 10.73 13.68
C GLN A 203 -4.62 11.51 14.77
N ASP A 204 -5.08 12.73 15.10
CA ASP A 204 -4.40 13.69 15.99
C ASP A 204 -4.04 13.11 17.37
N ASP A 205 -4.85 12.17 17.88
CA ASP A 205 -4.68 11.58 19.21
C ASP A 205 -3.70 10.39 19.23
N ALA A 206 -3.38 9.80 18.08
CA ALA A 206 -2.57 8.58 17.98
C ALA A 206 -1.06 8.84 18.13
N MET A 207 -0.60 10.04 17.78
CA MET A 207 0.77 10.47 18.06
C MET A 207 0.97 10.86 19.54
N ALA A 208 -0.09 11.19 20.26
CA ALA A 208 -0.06 11.55 21.67
C ALA A 208 -0.22 10.36 22.63
N THR A 209 -0.70 9.21 22.13
CA THR A 209 -1.13 8.08 22.97
C THR A 209 -0.55 6.72 22.55
N ALA A 210 0.65 6.70 21.95
CA ALA A 210 1.37 5.46 21.64
C ALA A 210 1.63 4.53 22.86
N ASP A 211 1.30 4.99 24.08
CA ASP A 211 1.29 4.24 25.33
C ASP A 211 -0.11 3.73 25.77
N SER A 212 -1.17 3.95 24.99
CA SER A 212 -2.53 3.48 25.30
C SER A 212 -2.75 2.03 24.85
N ALA A 213 -3.33 1.22 25.72
CA ALA A 213 -3.61 -0.20 25.45
C ALA A 213 -4.61 -0.41 24.28
N GLU A 214 -5.40 0.60 23.95
CA GLU A 214 -6.42 0.57 22.90
C GLU A 214 -5.80 0.70 21.50
N ALA A 215 -4.84 1.61 21.30
CA ALA A 215 -4.07 1.72 20.04
C ALA A 215 -3.19 0.49 19.77
N ALA A 216 -2.78 -0.22 20.83
CA ALA A 216 -2.08 -1.50 20.70
C ALA A 216 -3.02 -2.66 20.28
N SER A 217 -4.34 -2.51 20.50
CA SER A 217 -5.34 -3.54 20.21
C SER A 217 -5.95 -3.45 18.81
N ASP A 218 -5.98 -2.26 18.21
CA ASP A 218 -6.38 -2.05 16.82
C ASP A 218 -5.45 -1.02 16.14
N PRO A 219 -4.55 -1.47 15.25
CA PRO A 219 -3.62 -0.59 14.54
C PRO A 219 -4.32 0.48 13.70
N ASP A 220 -5.56 0.23 13.26
CA ASP A 220 -6.31 1.16 12.41
C ASP A 220 -6.76 2.41 13.18
N LEU A 221 -6.87 2.35 14.52
CA LEU A 221 -7.26 3.51 15.33
C LEU A 221 -6.28 4.68 15.22
N SER A 222 -5.05 4.43 14.75
CA SER A 222 -4.06 5.47 14.51
C SER A 222 -4.19 6.19 13.17
N TRP A 223 -5.07 5.73 12.28
CA TRP A 223 -5.16 6.19 10.89
C TRP A 223 -6.55 6.70 10.51
N ASP A 224 -6.60 7.80 9.77
CA ASP A 224 -7.81 8.19 9.05
C ASP A 224 -7.87 7.42 7.72
N LEU A 225 -8.73 6.40 7.67
CA LEU A 225 -8.81 5.48 6.54
C LEU A 225 -9.36 6.14 5.26
N GLU A 226 -10.08 7.26 5.36
CA GLU A 226 -10.50 8.01 4.18
C GLU A 226 -9.30 8.71 3.55
N TYR A 227 -8.51 9.44 4.36
CA TYR A 227 -7.31 10.09 3.86
C TYR A 227 -6.24 9.10 3.40
N VAL A 228 -6.08 7.97 4.11
CA VAL A 228 -5.20 6.88 3.66
C VAL A 228 -5.65 6.36 2.30
N HIS A 229 -6.93 6.07 2.11
CA HIS A 229 -7.43 5.58 0.83
C HIS A 229 -7.23 6.62 -0.29
N SER A 230 -7.53 7.90 -0.06
CA SER A 230 -7.28 8.97 -1.02
C SER A 230 -5.80 9.10 -1.38
N PHE A 231 -4.91 9.01 -0.39
CA PHE A 231 -3.47 9.04 -0.60
C PHE A 231 -3.01 7.83 -1.44
N LEU A 232 -3.45 6.61 -1.12
CA LEU A 232 -3.14 5.41 -1.89
C LEU A 232 -3.59 5.53 -3.34
N TYR A 233 -4.83 5.97 -3.54
CA TYR A 233 -5.38 6.15 -4.88
C TYR A 233 -4.53 7.15 -5.67
N ASN A 234 -4.23 8.34 -5.14
CA ASN A 234 -3.43 9.31 -5.88
C ASN A 234 -2.00 8.81 -6.12
N PHE A 235 -1.32 8.33 -5.08
CA PHE A 235 0.07 7.87 -5.16
C PHE A 235 0.27 6.75 -6.18
N TYR A 236 -0.65 5.78 -6.22
CA TYR A 236 -0.53 4.65 -7.12
C TYR A 236 -1.28 4.83 -8.44
N ASN A 237 -2.27 5.72 -8.55
CA ASN A 237 -3.08 5.91 -9.75
C ASN A 237 -2.55 7.00 -10.70
N GLU A 238 -1.69 7.91 -10.24
CA GLU A 238 -1.16 8.98 -11.07
C GLU A 238 -0.39 8.45 -12.31
N PRO A 239 -0.65 8.99 -13.51
CA PRO A 239 0.10 8.63 -14.72
C PRO A 239 1.54 9.11 -14.59
N GLU A 240 2.49 8.28 -15.04
CA GLU A 240 3.92 8.64 -15.06
C GLU A 240 4.13 9.99 -15.76
N GLY A 241 4.50 11.02 -14.99
CA GLY A 241 4.69 12.38 -15.49
C GLY A 241 4.38 13.52 -14.50
N SER A 242 3.64 13.27 -13.41
CA SER A 242 3.36 14.27 -12.36
C SER A 242 4.03 13.93 -11.03
N GLY A 243 5.36 14.04 -10.97
CA GLY A 243 6.10 14.40 -9.75
C GLY A 243 5.70 13.76 -8.41
N GLY A 244 6.13 12.52 -8.20
CA GLY A 244 6.19 11.88 -6.89
C GLY A 244 7.52 11.16 -6.69
N SER A 245 8.64 11.87 -6.90
CA SER A 245 9.99 11.41 -6.56
C SER A 245 10.09 11.20 -5.05
N GLY A 246 9.64 10.07 -4.54
CA GLY A 246 9.85 9.64 -3.17
C GLY A 246 11.28 9.19 -2.93
N ALA A 247 12.26 10.01 -3.32
CA ALA A 247 13.63 9.90 -2.87
C ALA A 247 13.67 10.46 -1.45
N GLY A 248 14.06 9.61 -0.50
CA GLY A 248 14.49 10.10 0.80
C GLY A 248 15.76 10.92 0.60
N GLU A 249 15.63 12.24 0.55
CA GLU A 249 16.77 13.14 0.74
C GLU A 249 16.96 13.35 2.24
N GLY A 250 18.15 12.97 2.70
CA GLY A 250 18.60 13.22 4.06
C GLY A 250 18.66 14.71 4.34
N ALA A 251 18.08 15.12 5.46
CA ALA A 251 18.21 16.46 5.98
C ALA A 251 19.61 16.63 6.59
N GLU A 252 20.52 17.28 5.86
CA GLU A 252 21.56 18.13 6.44
C GLU A 252 21.12 19.58 6.23
N GLY A 253 21.10 20.36 7.31
CA GLY A 253 20.50 21.69 7.32
C GLY A 253 21.44 22.78 6.84
N GLU A 254 20.87 23.87 6.32
CA GLU A 254 21.26 25.22 6.72
C GLU A 254 20.16 26.24 6.36
N SER A 255 20.04 27.27 7.19
CA SER A 255 19.07 28.37 7.11
C SER A 255 19.31 29.32 5.93
N ILE A 256 18.24 29.97 5.44
CA ILE A 256 18.07 31.45 5.31
C ILE A 256 16.79 31.77 4.49
N GLY A 257 15.97 32.70 5.01
CA GLY A 257 15.45 33.83 4.21
C GLY A 257 14.09 33.74 3.48
N ALA A 258 13.04 34.15 4.19
CA ALA A 258 11.96 35.10 3.81
C ALA A 258 11.38 35.21 2.37
N GLY A 259 10.03 35.29 2.33
CA GLY A 259 9.20 35.84 1.25
C GLY A 259 8.24 34.78 0.68
N GLY A 260 6.92 34.81 0.84
CA GLY A 260 5.98 35.92 0.72
C GLY A 260 5.16 35.70 -0.56
N GLY A 261 3.88 35.33 -0.47
CA GLY A 261 3.04 35.18 -1.67
C GLY A 261 1.75 34.40 -1.44
N ALA A 262 0.71 35.08 -0.98
CA ALA A 262 -0.66 34.59 -0.96
C ALA A 262 -1.22 34.50 -2.39
N GLY A 263 -1.80 33.35 -2.75
CA GLY A 263 -2.53 33.14 -3.99
C GLY A 263 -3.98 32.75 -3.73
N ARG A 264 -4.88 33.72 -3.92
CA ARG A 264 -6.34 33.64 -3.84
C ARG A 264 -6.88 32.88 -5.06
N VAL A 265 -7.76 31.90 -4.86
CA VAL A 265 -8.50 31.24 -5.95
C VAL A 265 -9.87 31.88 -6.08
N GLU A 266 -10.14 32.53 -7.22
CA GLU A 266 -11.47 32.98 -7.66
C GLU A 266 -12.24 31.80 -8.27
N MET A 267 -13.52 31.69 -7.91
CA MET A 267 -14.49 30.77 -8.52
C MET A 267 -15.14 31.45 -9.73
N VAL A 268 -14.89 30.91 -10.93
CA VAL A 268 -15.58 31.29 -12.17
C VAL A 268 -16.89 30.50 -12.30
N GLY A 269 -17.97 31.22 -12.58
CA GLY A 269 -19.34 30.73 -12.65
C GLY A 269 -19.67 29.86 -13.86
N ARG A 270 -20.74 29.08 -13.71
CA ARG A 270 -21.40 28.31 -14.77
C ARG A 270 -22.74 28.93 -15.12
N ARG A 271 -22.97 29.08 -16.43
CA ARG A 271 -24.15 29.66 -17.07
C ARG A 271 -24.87 28.56 -17.84
N GLU A 272 -26.12 28.28 -17.49
CA GLU A 272 -27.16 27.60 -18.29
C GLU A 272 -28.47 28.33 -17.90
N GLY A 273 -29.42 28.72 -18.74
CA GLY A 273 -29.66 28.40 -20.14
C GLY A 273 -31.13 28.01 -20.37
N GLY A 274 -32.07 28.97 -20.22
CA GLY A 274 -33.35 29.03 -20.98
C GLY A 274 -34.56 28.20 -20.51
N GLY A 275 -35.76 28.81 -20.64
CA GLY A 275 -37.05 28.11 -20.67
C GLY A 275 -38.16 28.79 -19.86
N GLY A 276 -39.05 29.53 -20.51
CA GLY A 276 -40.04 30.42 -19.89
C GLY A 276 -41.27 29.77 -19.23
N GLY A 277 -41.94 30.58 -18.41
CA GLY A 277 -43.24 30.31 -17.81
C GLY A 277 -43.71 31.54 -17.01
N MET A 278 -44.69 32.24 -17.55
CA MET A 278 -45.21 33.53 -17.09
C MET A 278 -46.32 33.32 -16.06
N VAL A 279 -46.21 33.93 -14.87
CA VAL A 279 -47.38 34.25 -14.02
C VAL A 279 -47.07 35.44 -13.11
N MET A 280 -47.90 36.47 -13.24
CA MET A 280 -47.90 37.73 -12.50
C MET A 280 -48.52 37.57 -11.11
N GLY A 281 -47.98 38.27 -10.10
CA GLY A 281 -48.74 38.57 -8.88
C GLY A 281 -47.94 39.10 -7.69
N GLY A 282 -47.99 40.42 -7.47
CA GLY A 282 -48.23 40.99 -6.13
C GLY A 282 -47.05 41.50 -5.28
N LEU A 283 -46.95 42.84 -5.20
CA LEU A 283 -46.59 43.74 -4.08
C LEU A 283 -45.60 43.25 -2.99
N VAL A 284 -44.43 43.89 -2.84
CA VAL A 284 -44.13 45.09 -2.00
C VAL A 284 -44.32 44.87 -0.49
N LEU A 285 -43.22 44.85 0.29
CA LEU A 285 -42.84 45.96 1.20
C LEU A 285 -41.46 45.70 1.85
N MET A 286 -40.56 46.66 1.66
CA MET A 286 -39.32 46.88 2.42
C MET A 286 -39.63 47.21 3.89
N LEU A 287 -38.80 46.78 4.83
CA LEU A 287 -38.36 47.64 5.94
C LEU A 287 -37.02 47.13 6.52
N LEU A 288 -35.98 47.92 6.29
CA LEU A 288 -34.69 47.89 6.98
C LEU A 288 -34.82 48.62 8.31
N VAL A 289 -34.25 48.08 9.40
CA VAL A 289 -33.67 48.90 10.47
C VAL A 289 -32.38 48.25 10.96
N CYS A 290 -31.25 48.90 10.63
CA CYS A 290 -29.97 48.73 11.30
C CYS A 290 -30.03 49.32 12.71
N PHE A 291 -29.32 48.73 13.67
CA PHE A 291 -28.56 49.52 14.64
C PHE A 291 -27.26 48.81 15.05
N CYS A 292 -26.16 49.55 14.88
CA CYS A 292 -24.82 49.24 15.36
C CYS A 292 -24.72 49.28 16.89
N GLY A 293 -23.73 48.59 17.45
CA GLY A 293 -23.25 48.83 18.81
C GLY A 293 -22.00 48.03 19.15
N CYS A 294 -20.82 48.58 18.85
CA CYS A 294 -19.53 48.17 19.43
C CYS A 294 -19.36 48.75 20.85
N ALA A 295 -18.81 47.96 21.79
CA ALA A 295 -17.98 48.39 22.94
C ALA A 295 -17.65 47.14 23.81
N THR A 296 -16.45 46.54 23.72
CA THR A 296 -15.20 46.79 24.47
C THR A 296 -15.08 46.18 25.88
N VAL A 297 -13.93 45.51 26.13
CA VAL A 297 -13.14 45.43 27.40
C VAL A 297 -13.63 44.35 28.42
N ARG A 298 -12.84 43.48 29.07
CA ARG A 298 -11.45 43.49 29.56
C ARG A 298 -10.94 42.07 29.91
N ARG A 299 -9.60 41.95 29.95
CA ARG A 299 -8.74 40.86 30.49
C ARG A 299 -9.06 40.41 31.92
N SER A 300 -8.73 39.13 32.20
CA SER A 300 -7.80 38.65 33.26
C SER A 300 -8.37 37.45 34.02
N MET A 301 -7.62 36.34 34.09
CA MET A 301 -7.07 35.82 35.35
C MET A 301 -6.30 34.50 35.10
N LEU A 302 -5.00 34.57 35.37
CA LEU A 302 -4.10 33.44 35.58
C LEU A 302 -4.57 32.58 36.75
N ARG A 303 -4.46 31.25 36.64
CA ARG A 303 -4.17 30.38 37.80
C ARG A 303 -3.16 29.33 37.42
N SER A 304 -2.07 29.34 38.19
CA SER A 304 -0.89 28.50 38.12
C SER A 304 -0.88 27.44 39.24
N HIS A 305 -0.24 26.30 38.92
CA HIS A 305 0.42 25.31 39.79
C HIS A 305 -0.41 24.23 40.55
N PRO A 306 0.20 23.06 40.93
CA PRO A 306 1.64 22.75 40.96
C PRO A 306 2.13 21.43 40.32
N SER A 307 3.43 21.45 40.05
CA SER A 307 4.34 20.35 39.70
C SER A 307 4.45 19.28 40.78
N ARG A 308 4.54 17.99 40.37
CA ARG A 308 5.13 16.93 41.19
C ARG A 308 6.39 16.35 40.52
N ARG A 309 7.55 16.70 41.06
CA ARG A 309 8.81 15.96 40.89
C ARG A 309 8.85 14.81 41.89
N ARG A 310 9.22 13.60 41.47
CA ARG A 310 9.74 12.55 42.37
C ARG A 310 11.12 12.13 41.88
N LYS A 311 12.06 12.12 42.83
CA LYS A 311 13.50 11.90 42.66
C LYS A 311 13.85 10.44 42.36
N LEU A 312 14.96 10.28 41.65
CA LEU A 312 15.75 9.08 41.43
C LEU A 312 16.10 8.31 42.72
N ARG A 313 16.30 6.99 42.56
CA ARG A 313 17.32 6.24 43.30
C ARG A 313 17.99 5.22 42.37
N SER A 314 19.30 5.32 42.23
CA SER A 314 20.19 4.37 41.55
C SER A 314 20.85 3.41 42.56
N LYS A 315 21.58 2.41 42.01
CA LYS A 315 22.62 1.51 42.57
C LYS A 315 22.20 0.03 42.48
N HIS A 316 22.97 -0.98 42.05
CA HIS A 316 24.39 -1.26 41.72
C HIS A 316 24.39 -2.39 40.64
N LYS A 317 25.18 -2.43 39.55
CA LYS A 317 26.62 -2.75 39.30
C LYS A 317 27.13 -4.17 39.64
N TRP A 318 27.98 -4.68 38.72
CA TRP A 318 28.78 -5.93 38.60
C TRP A 318 28.11 -7.02 37.73
N GLY A 319 28.71 -7.63 36.70
CA GLY A 319 30.07 -7.63 36.12
C GLY A 319 30.35 -9.04 35.56
N GLY A 320 30.94 -9.21 34.37
CA GLY A 320 31.46 -10.53 33.94
C GLY A 320 31.32 -10.90 32.45
N THR A 321 32.30 -10.45 31.67
CA THR A 321 32.98 -10.98 30.48
C THR A 321 32.80 -12.43 29.92
N TYR A 322 32.94 -12.52 28.58
CA TYR A 322 33.52 -13.57 27.68
C TYR A 322 32.65 -14.61 26.92
N GLY A 323 32.97 -14.77 25.62
CA GLY A 323 32.72 -15.96 24.75
C GLY A 323 31.62 -15.77 23.69
N LEU A 324 31.85 -15.35 22.44
CA LEU A 324 32.48 -16.08 21.31
C LEU A 324 32.02 -17.55 21.21
N HIS A 325 31.05 -17.84 20.33
CA HIS A 325 31.10 -19.00 19.45
C HIS A 325 30.15 -18.84 18.25
N GLN A 326 30.73 -18.90 17.05
CA GLN A 326 30.06 -19.24 15.80
C GLN A 326 29.60 -20.70 15.83
N VAL A 327 28.37 -20.98 15.40
CA VAL A 327 28.00 -21.90 14.29
C VAL A 327 26.69 -21.36 13.70
#